data_AF-A0A3M1BK01-F1
#
_entry.id   AF-A0A3M1BK01-F1
#
_cell.length_a   1.000
_cell.length_b   1.000
_cell.length_c   1.000
_cell.angle_alpha   90.00
_cell.angle_beta   90.00
_cell.angle_gamma   90.00
#
_symmetry.space_group_name_H-M   'P 1'
#
loop_
_entity.id
_entity.type
_entity.pdbx_description
1 polymer ?
#
loop_
_entity_poly.entity_id
_entity_poly.type
_entity_poly.pdbx_seq_one_letter_code
_entity_poly.pdbx_strand_id
1 'polypeptide(L)' 'MGKSLRKPALIYAFTALGILLLDLITKNLAESLLKDRDISLLPFLHLVLVYNRGVAFGLLADAPDFLRIPVLFITP' A
#
# COMPACT_ATOMS: atom_id res chain seq x y z
N MET A 1 20.41 6.46 30.98
CA MET A 1 20.01 5.05 30.78
C MET A 1 19.47 4.86 29.36
N GLY A 2 20.35 4.60 28.40
CA GLY A 2 19.93 4.28 27.03
C GLY A 2 19.27 2.91 27.01
N LYS A 3 17.95 2.85 26.85
CA LYS A 3 17.25 1.58 26.62
C LYS A 3 17.73 1.06 25.27
N SER A 4 18.67 0.11 25.31
CA SER A 4 19.06 -0.68 24.14
C SER A 4 17.79 -1.13 23.42
N LEU A 5 17.66 -0.75 22.14
CA LEU A 5 16.55 -1.17 21.29
C LEU A 5 16.50 -2.70 21.34
N ARG A 6 15.45 -3.23 21.96
CA ARG A 6 15.29 -4.68 22.11
C ARG A 6 15.33 -5.27 20.70
N LYS A 7 16.15 -6.29 20.46
CA LYS A 7 16.32 -6.95 19.15
C LYS A 7 15.01 -7.16 18.37
N PRO A 8 13.86 -7.52 18.98
CA PRO A 8 12.59 -7.62 18.27
C PRO A 8 12.11 -6.30 17.64
N ALA A 9 12.31 -5.16 18.30
CA ALA A 9 11.91 -3.85 17.76
C ALA A 9 12.68 -3.50 16.48
N LEU A 10 13.96 -3.86 16.42
CA LEU A 10 14.76 -3.69 15.21
C LEU A 10 14.26 -4.60 14.08
N ILE A 11 13.95 -5.87 14.38
CA ILE A 11 13.38 -6.79 13.39
C ILE A 11 12.09 -6.22 12.82
N TYR A 12 11.16 -5.76 13.67
CA TYR A 12 9.91 -5.16 13.19
C TYR A 12 10.14 -3.90 12.36
N ALA A 13 11.06 -3.02 12.77
CA ALA A 13 11.39 -1.83 12.01
C ALA A 13 11.96 -2.16 10.62
N PHE A 14 12.89 -3.11 10.53
CA PHE A 14 13.44 -3.56 9.25
C PHE A 14 12.39 -4.25 8.38
N THR A 15 11.52 -5.08 8.94
CA THR A 15 10.43 -5.70 8.20
C THR A 15 9.47 -4.66 7.65
N ALA A 16 9.03 -3.70 8.48
CA ALA A 16 8.14 -2.63 8.06
C ALA A 16 8.76 -1.76 6.96
N LEU A 17 10.05 -1.41 7.10
CA LEU A 17 10.78 -0.67 6.10
C LEU A 17 10.92 -1.47 4.80
N GLY A 18 11.24 -2.76 4.88
CA GLY A 18 11.34 -3.64 3.71
C GLY A 18 10.03 -3.74 2.95
N ILE A 19 8.91 -3.93 3.66
CA ILE A 19 7.57 -3.95 3.06
C ILE A 19 7.27 -2.60 2.39
N LEU A 20 7.51 -1.48 3.08
CA LEU A 20 7.26 -0.15 2.53
C LEU A 20 8.06 0.10 1.24
N LEU A 21 9.35 -0.26 1.23
CA LEU A 21 10.20 -0.08 0.06
C LEU A 21 9.74 -0.97 -1.10
N LEU A 22 9.42 -2.24 -0.85
CA LEU A 22 8.92 -3.15 -1.88
C LEU A 22 7.58 -2.67 -2.45
N ASP A 23 6.68 -2.17 -1.61
CA ASP A 23 5.40 -1.61 -2.04
C ASP A 23 5.60 -0.38 -2.95
N LEU A 24 6.45 0.57 -2.55
CA LEU A 24 6.71 1.77 -3.36
C LEU A 24 7.41 1.44 -4.68
N ILE A 25 8.38 0.53 -4.67
CA ILE A 25 9.09 0.10 -5.88
C ILE A 25 8.13 -0.59 -6.85
N THR A 26 7.31 -1.52 -6.36
CA THR A 26 6.36 -2.24 -7.21
C THR A 26 5.29 -1.33 -7.79
N LYS A 27 4.81 -0.33 -7.03
CA LYS A 27 3.90 0.72 -7.55
C LYS A 27 4.55 1.55 -8.66
N ASN A 28 5.78 1.99 -8.48
CA ASN A 28 6.51 2.74 -9.50
C ASN A 28 6.70 1.91 -10.78
N LEU A 29 7.08 0.64 -10.63
CA LEU A 29 7.18 -0.29 -11.76
C LEU A 29 5.83 -0.49 -12.46
N ALA A 30 4.73 -0.59 -11.71
CA ALA A 30 3.40 -0.70 -12.28
C ALA A 30 3.03 0.54 -13.11
N GLU A 31 3.28 1.75 -12.60
CA GLU A 31 3.05 2.99 -13.35
C GLU A 31 3.88 3.09 -14.63
N SER A 32 5.10 2.55 -14.62
CA SER A 32 5.99 2.54 -15.78
C SER A 32 5.61 1.48 -16.82
N LEU A 33 5.27 0.27 -16.38
CA LEU A 33 5.17 -0.91 -17.26
C LEU A 33 3.73 -1.25 -17.69
N LEU A 34 2.74 -0.80 -16.92
CA LEU A 34 1.32 -1.15 -17.06
C LEU A 34 0.43 0.05 -17.41
N LYS A 35 1.00 1.23 -17.67
CA LYS A 35 0.23 2.46 -17.93
C LYS A 35 -0.82 2.31 -19.03
N ASP A 36 -0.42 1.67 -20.14
CA ASP A 36 -1.22 1.56 -21.35
C ASP A 36 -1.59 0.11 -21.68
N ARG A 37 -1.34 -0.82 -20.75
CA ARG A 37 -1.57 -2.26 -20.97
C ARG A 37 -1.66 -3.05 -19.68
N ASP A 38 -2.34 -4.18 -19.78
CA ASP A 38 -2.36 -5.21 -18.75
C ASP A 38 -1.40 -6.36 -19.11
N ILE A 39 -0.82 -7.00 -18.11
CA ILE A 39 0.07 -8.16 -18.28
C ILE A 39 -0.55 -9.39 -17.64
N SER A 40 -0.95 -10.36 -18.46
CA SER A 40 -1.40 -11.68 -18.00
C SER A 40 -0.18 -12.55 -17.67
N LEU A 41 0.04 -12.85 -16.39
CA LEU A 41 1.12 -13.75 -15.95
C LEU A 41 0.70 -15.22 -16.02
N LEU A 42 -0.54 -15.51 -15.59
CA LEU A 42 -1.16 -16.82 -15.61
C LEU A 42 -2.62 -16.68 -16.11
N PRO A 43 -3.31 -17.77 -16.46
CA PRO A 43 -4.71 -17.70 -16.90
C PRO A 43 -5.69 -17.07 -15.90
N PHE A 44 -5.30 -16.97 -14.62
CA PHE A 44 -6.10 -16.40 -13.55
C PHE A 44 -5.41 -15.23 -12.82
N LEU A 45 -4.20 -14.85 -13.23
CA LEU A 45 -3.42 -13.78 -12.60
C LEU A 45 -3.00 -12.75 -13.64
N HIS A 46 -3.58 -11.57 -13.50
CA HIS A 46 -3.33 -10.44 -14.37
C HIS A 46 -2.80 -9.27 -13.53
N LEU A 47 -1.70 -8.68 -13.99
CA LEU A 47 -1.20 -7.43 -13.45
C LEU A 47 -1.86 -6.28 -14.21
N VAL A 48 -2.54 -5.43 -13.45
CA VAL A 48 -3.30 -4.29 -13.95
C VAL A 48 -2.96 -3.06 -13.13
N LEU A 49 -2.93 -1.88 -13.75
CA LEU A 49 -2.72 -0.62 -13.04
C LEU A 49 -4.07 0.00 -12.65
N VAL A 50 -4.37 0.02 -11.36
CA VAL A 50 -5.62 0.60 -10.84
C VAL A 50 -5.31 1.64 -9.76
N TYR A 51 -5.79 2.87 -9.97
CA TYR A 51 -5.70 3.95 -9.00
C TYR A 51 -6.89 3.89 -8.03
N ASN A 52 -6.72 3.19 -6.91
CA ASN A 52 -7.74 3.11 -5.88
C ASN A 52 -7.83 4.42 -5.09
N ARG A 53 -8.82 5.27 -5.43
CA ARG A 53 -9.10 6.52 -4.70
C ARG A 53 -9.88 6.34 -3.41
N GLY A 54 -10.03 5.13 -2.86
CA GLY A 54 -10.76 4.88 -1.61
C GLY A 54 -12.06 4.10 -1.79
N VAL A 55 -12.04 3.05 -2.61
CA VAL A 55 -13.19 2.18 -2.91
C VAL A 55 -13.73 1.49 -1.64
N ALA A 56 -12.89 1.23 -0.63
CA ALA A 56 -13.31 0.67 0.65
C ALA A 56 -14.30 1.57 1.42
N PHE A 57 -14.37 2.86 1.08
CA PHE A 57 -15.29 3.81 1.69
C PHE A 57 -16.61 3.99 0.96
N GLY A 58 -16.80 3.38 -0.22
CA GLY A 58 -18.01 3.52 -1.04
C GLY A 58 -18.48 4.97 -1.15
N LEU A 59 -19.53 5.31 -0.39
CA LEU A 59 -20.14 6.64 -0.29
C LEU A 59 -19.19 7.78 0.12
N LEU A 60 -18.09 7.51 0.83
CA LEU A 60 -17.13 8.55 1.26
C LEU A 60 -15.90 8.65 0.35
N ALA A 61 -15.93 8.06 -0.86
CA ALA A 61 -14.82 8.15 -1.80
C ALA A 61 -14.47 9.61 -2.17
N ASP A 62 -15.47 10.50 -2.27
CA ASP A 62 -15.29 11.92 -2.58
C ASP A 62 -15.18 12.82 -1.32
N ALA A 63 -15.17 12.23 -0.12
CA ALA A 63 -15.04 13.01 1.10
C ALA A 63 -13.61 13.56 1.26
N PRO A 64 -13.44 14.70 1.97
CA PRO A 64 -12.12 15.25 2.25
C PRO A 64 -11.22 14.30 3.05
N ASP A 65 -9.91 14.38 2.86
CA ASP A 65 -8.92 13.50 3.49
C ASP A 65 -8.99 13.49 5.02
N PHE A 66 -9.31 14.64 5.64
CA PHE A 66 -9.44 14.73 7.10
C PHE A 66 -10.58 13.88 7.66
N LEU A 67 -11.58 13.52 6.84
CA LEU A 67 -12.67 12.62 7.22
C LEU A 67 -12.33 11.18 6.88
N ARG A 68 -11.70 10.94 5.72
CA ARG A 68 -11.36 9.59 5.25
C ARG A 68 -10.29 8.91 6.09
N ILE A 69 -9.24 9.64 6.47
CA ILE A 69 -8.09 9.09 7.20
C ILE A 69 -8.53 8.53 8.57
N PRO A 70 -9.30 9.26 9.41
CA PRO A 70 -9.79 8.71 10.68
C PRO A 70 -10.67 7.48 10.51
N VAL A 71 -11.57 7.45 9.53
CA VAL A 71 -12.47 6.30 9.30
C VAL A 71 -11.66 5.06 8.92
N LEU A 72 -10.59 5.21 8.12
CA LEU A 72 -9.67 4.10 7.79
C LEU A 72 -9.11 3.38 9.02
N PHE A 73 -8.82 4.15 10.08
CA PHE A 73 -8.27 3.57 11.31
C PHE A 73 -9.34 2.89 12.19
N ILE A 74 -10.62 3.17 11.97
CA ILE A 74 -11.74 2.69 12.78
C ILE A 74 -12.46 1.50 12.11
N THR A 75 -12.53 1.48 10.78
CA THR A 75 -13.10 0.39 10.00
C THR A 75 -11.98 -0.43 9.33
N PRO A 76 -11.63 -1.62 9.85
CA PRO A 76 -10.64 -2.49 9.24
C PRO A 76 -11.10 -3.04 7.88
#